data_AF-A0AAD8MYN9-F1
#
_entry.id   AF-A0AAD8MYN9-F1
#
_cell.length_a   1.000
_cell.length_b   1.000
_cell.length_c   1.000
_cell.angle_alpha   90.00
_cell.angle_beta   90.00
_cell.angle_gamma   90.00
#
_symmetry.space_group_name_H-M   'P 1'
#
loop_
_entity.id
_entity.type
_entity.pdbx_description
1 polymer ?
#
loop_
_entity_poly.entity_id
_entity_poly.type
_entity_poly.pdbx_seq_one_letter_code
_entity_poly.pdbx_strand_id
1 'polypeptide(L)'
;MRAHYNPYLTDDARLENRPKGIPLETFKSLLEYWGDETVQEKAKKNAESRSKIVDTHTAGPKCFSQLKHKMKKRDRMRVNHQREEFLLKLVNEEQDANIRLILELSTTELKRLRRISTHQERLIGRSSNPSKISARASKGTYVQDLTSKIRESLVEEVEAKVNKKVQKEVDAQFNKKVQENLALVLKKLSEANPDIKVDFGELCATISTDHEDGTTCGTGS
;
A
#
# COMPACT_ATOMS: atom_id res chain seq x y z
N MET A 1 -0.15 -53.04 19.61
CA MET A 1 -0.30 -52.35 20.91
C MET A 1 1.08 -51.99 21.42
N ARG A 2 1.36 -50.74 21.77
CA ARG A 2 2.61 -50.40 22.46
C ARG A 2 2.48 -50.90 23.88
N ALA A 3 3.38 -51.78 24.32
CA ALA A 3 3.47 -52.15 25.73
C ALA A 3 3.83 -50.87 26.50
N HIS A 4 2.88 -50.36 27.27
CA HIS A 4 3.15 -49.24 28.17
C HIS A 4 4.11 -49.74 29.27
N TYR A 5 5.07 -48.90 29.65
CA TYR A 5 6.01 -49.22 30.72
C TYR A 5 5.24 -49.53 32.00
N ASN A 6 5.39 -50.75 32.53
CA ASN A 6 4.79 -51.13 33.80
C ASN A 6 5.81 -50.83 34.91
N PRO A 7 5.52 -49.91 35.85
CA PRO A 7 6.46 -49.58 36.91
C PRO A 7 6.68 -50.79 37.84
N TYR A 8 7.93 -51.20 38.01
CA TYR A 8 8.31 -52.17 39.04
C TYR A 8 8.16 -51.55 40.44
N LEU A 9 7.58 -52.31 41.38
CA LEU A 9 7.32 -51.87 42.75
C LEU A 9 8.59 -51.74 43.61
N THR A 10 9.57 -52.61 43.41
CA THR A 10 10.81 -52.66 44.21
C THR A 10 12.04 -52.38 43.35
N ASP A 11 13.07 -51.80 43.95
CA ASP A 11 14.33 -51.54 43.25
C ASP A 11 15.08 -52.83 42.90
N ASP A 12 14.90 -53.89 43.69
CA ASP A 12 15.42 -55.23 43.38
C ASP A 12 14.82 -55.80 42.08
N ALA A 13 13.50 -55.65 41.89
CA ALA A 13 12.83 -56.05 40.66
C ALA A 13 13.28 -55.22 39.44
N ARG A 14 13.62 -53.94 39.66
CA ARG A 14 14.21 -53.07 38.61
C ARG A 14 15.62 -53.51 38.26
N LEU A 15 16.40 -53.92 39.25
CA LEU A 15 17.79 -54.39 39.06
C LEU A 15 17.83 -55.73 38.33
N GLU A 16 16.89 -56.64 38.61
CA GLU A 16 16.72 -57.90 37.89
C GLU A 16 16.30 -57.67 36.43
N ASN A 17 15.46 -56.67 36.18
CA ASN A 17 15.00 -56.27 34.85
C ASN A 17 15.85 -55.16 34.22
N ARG A 18 17.14 -55.07 34.58
CA ARG A 18 18.05 -54.07 34.02
C ARG A 18 18.18 -54.20 32.50
N PRO A 19 18.15 -53.09 31.74
CA PRO A 19 18.48 -53.12 30.31
C PRO A 19 19.88 -53.70 30.05
N LYS A 20 19.98 -54.65 29.11
CA LYS A 20 21.23 -55.38 28.80
C LYS A 20 22.41 -54.48 28.41
N GLY A 21 22.15 -53.28 27.91
CA GLY A 21 23.17 -52.31 27.49
C GLY A 21 23.74 -51.42 28.60
N ILE A 22 23.22 -51.50 29.83
CA ILE A 22 23.68 -50.66 30.95
C ILE A 22 24.49 -51.54 31.92
N PRO A 23 25.72 -51.15 32.31
CA PRO A 23 26.49 -51.84 33.33
C PRO A 23 25.77 -51.87 34.68
N LEU A 24 26.04 -52.91 35.47
CA LEU A 24 25.40 -53.13 36.77
C LEU A 24 25.66 -51.95 37.73
N GLU A 25 26.91 -51.51 37.81
CA GLU A 25 27.32 -50.41 38.70
C GLU A 25 26.70 -49.07 38.31
N THR A 26 26.61 -48.77 37.00
CA THR A 26 25.92 -47.57 36.51
C THR A 26 24.45 -47.60 36.89
N PHE A 27 23.78 -48.75 36.76
CA PHE A 27 22.37 -48.84 37.10
C PHE A 27 22.09 -48.71 38.59
N LYS A 28 22.96 -49.25 39.46
CA LYS A 28 22.88 -49.01 40.92
C LYS A 28 22.96 -47.52 41.26
N SER A 29 23.91 -46.81 40.65
CA SER A 29 24.05 -45.35 40.87
C SER A 29 22.81 -44.56 40.43
N LEU A 30 22.11 -45.04 39.38
CA LEU A 30 20.84 -44.45 38.94
C LEU A 30 19.70 -44.73 39.92
N LEU A 31 19.66 -45.93 40.51
CA LEU A 31 18.67 -46.28 41.53
C LEU A 31 18.86 -45.40 42.78
N GLU A 32 20.11 -45.21 43.21
CA GLU A 32 20.43 -44.30 44.31
C GLU A 32 20.02 -42.84 43.99
N TYR A 33 20.33 -42.37 42.79
CA TYR A 33 19.93 -41.03 42.33
C TYR A 33 18.40 -40.85 42.26
N TRP A 34 17.64 -41.85 41.81
CA TRP A 34 16.18 -41.80 41.81
C TRP A 34 15.57 -42.01 43.21
N GLY A 35 16.31 -42.63 44.13
CA GLY A 35 15.97 -42.78 45.53
C GLY A 35 16.11 -41.49 46.34
N ASP A 36 16.94 -40.54 45.89
CA ASP A 36 17.13 -39.26 46.55
C ASP A 36 15.81 -38.46 46.61
N GLU A 37 15.47 -38.01 47.83
CA GLU A 37 14.24 -37.27 48.13
C GLU A 37 14.17 -35.97 47.31
N THR A 38 15.31 -35.30 47.11
CA THR A 38 15.35 -34.04 46.35
C THR A 38 14.99 -34.23 44.88
N VAL A 39 15.40 -35.36 44.30
CA VAL A 39 15.13 -35.73 42.92
C VAL A 39 13.67 -36.15 42.77
N GLN A 40 13.14 -36.92 43.73
CA GLN A 40 11.74 -37.33 43.74
C GLN A 40 10.79 -36.13 43.87
N GLU A 41 11.10 -35.16 44.73
CA GLU A 41 10.28 -33.96 44.88
C GLU A 41 10.24 -33.14 43.58
N LYS A 42 11.40 -32.95 42.93
CA LYS A 42 11.48 -32.31 41.61
C LYS A 42 10.69 -33.07 40.55
N ALA A 43 10.77 -34.41 40.55
CA ALA A 43 10.04 -35.25 39.62
C ALA A 43 8.52 -35.12 39.82
N LYS A 44 8.03 -35.13 41.06
CA LYS A 44 6.61 -34.90 41.40
C LYS A 44 6.13 -33.54 40.91
N LYS A 45 6.86 -32.46 41.24
CA LYS A 45 6.54 -31.09 40.77
C LYS A 45 6.50 -30.98 39.24
N ASN A 46 7.44 -31.63 38.55
CA ASN A 46 7.47 -31.65 37.08
C ASN A 46 6.29 -32.44 36.49
N ALA A 47 5.94 -33.58 37.08
CA ALA A 47 4.78 -34.37 36.67
C ALA A 47 3.47 -33.58 36.84
N GLU A 48 3.28 -32.90 37.96
CA GLU A 48 2.14 -32.00 38.20
C GLU A 48 2.13 -30.79 37.27
N SER A 49 3.30 -30.22 36.96
CA SER A 49 3.40 -29.10 36.02
C SER A 49 3.01 -29.56 34.63
N ARG A 50 3.45 -30.74 34.20
CA ARG A 50 3.12 -31.33 32.89
C ARG A 50 1.66 -31.75 32.77
N SER A 51 1.05 -32.25 33.85
CA SER A 51 -0.39 -32.59 33.82
C SER A 51 -1.28 -31.36 33.66
N LYS A 52 -0.80 -30.17 34.09
CA LYS A 52 -1.48 -28.88 33.90
C LYS A 52 -1.27 -28.26 32.51
N ILE A 53 -0.34 -28.77 31.70
CA ILE A 53 -0.14 -28.29 30.33
C ILE A 53 -1.26 -28.87 29.45
N VAL A 54 -2.31 -28.09 29.24
CA VAL A 54 -3.43 -28.42 28.33
C VAL A 54 -3.13 -27.98 26.89
N ASP A 55 -2.16 -27.08 26.71
CA ASP A 55 -1.81 -26.55 25.40
C ASP A 55 -1.07 -27.58 24.53
N THR A 56 -1.81 -28.19 23.61
CA THR A 56 -1.24 -28.86 22.45
C THR A 56 -0.56 -27.84 21.55
N HIS A 57 0.76 -27.93 21.39
CA HIS A 57 1.52 -27.14 20.42
C HIS A 57 0.92 -27.28 19.00
N THR A 58 0.12 -26.30 18.58
CA THR A 58 -0.58 -26.32 17.29
C THR A 58 0.28 -25.80 16.14
N ALA A 59 1.44 -25.21 16.45
CA ALA A 59 2.34 -24.61 15.47
C ALA A 59 3.11 -25.66 14.63
N GLY A 60 3.07 -26.94 15.02
CA GLY A 60 3.80 -28.01 14.36
C GLY A 60 5.31 -27.70 14.28
N PRO A 61 6.01 -28.10 13.20
CA PRO A 61 7.44 -27.85 13.03
C PRO A 61 7.82 -26.37 12.85
N LYS A 62 6.84 -25.46 12.75
CA LYS A 62 7.08 -24.06 12.43
C LYS A 62 7.09 -23.23 13.70
N CYS A 63 8.11 -22.37 13.82
CA CYS A 63 8.17 -21.44 14.94
C CYS A 63 7.17 -20.28 14.76
N PHE A 64 6.78 -19.65 15.87
CA PHE A 64 5.87 -18.51 15.87
C PHE A 64 6.37 -17.33 15.02
N SER A 65 7.69 -17.12 14.92
CA SER A 65 8.28 -16.09 14.06
C SER A 65 8.00 -16.33 12.57
N GLN A 66 8.09 -17.57 12.12
CA GLN A 66 7.75 -17.96 10.75
C GLN A 66 6.25 -17.77 10.49
N LEU A 67 5.39 -18.13 11.46
CA LEU A 67 3.94 -17.93 11.34
C LEU A 67 3.59 -16.44 11.24
N LYS A 68 4.16 -15.60 12.12
CA LYS A 68 4.01 -14.13 12.09
C LYS A 68 4.46 -13.53 10.77
N HIS A 69 5.60 -13.97 10.23
CA HIS A 69 6.09 -13.49 8.94
C HIS A 69 5.12 -13.83 7.80
N LYS A 70 4.59 -15.07 7.79
CA LYS A 70 3.61 -15.50 6.77
C LYS A 70 2.28 -14.75 6.88
N MET A 71 1.81 -14.44 8.09
CA MET A 71 0.63 -13.61 8.30
C MET A 71 0.85 -12.20 7.72
N LYS A 72 1.94 -11.54 8.10
CA LYS A 72 2.29 -10.21 7.54
C LYS A 72 2.41 -10.22 6.02
N LYS A 73 2.97 -11.28 5.42
CA LYS A 73 3.07 -11.41 3.95
C LYS A 73 1.68 -11.51 3.30
N ARG A 74 0.75 -12.28 3.89
CA ARG A 74 -0.64 -12.38 3.41
C ARG A 74 -1.38 -11.06 3.52
N ASP A 75 -1.25 -10.36 4.64
CA ASP A 75 -1.92 -9.07 4.84
C ASP A 75 -1.45 -8.01 3.84
N ARG A 76 -0.13 -7.92 3.59
CA ARG A 76 0.41 -7.03 2.54
C ARG A 76 -0.14 -7.36 1.16
N MET A 77 -0.27 -8.63 0.83
CA MET A 77 -0.80 -9.07 -0.47
C MET A 77 -2.27 -8.68 -0.63
N ARG A 78 -3.07 -8.80 0.43
CA ARG A 78 -4.47 -8.38 0.46
C ARG A 78 -4.65 -6.87 0.28
N VAL A 79 -3.84 -6.06 0.97
CA VAL A 79 -3.87 -4.60 0.84
C VAL A 79 -3.47 -4.16 -0.57
N ASN A 80 -2.45 -4.80 -1.16
CA ASN A 80 -2.03 -4.49 -2.52
C ASN A 80 -3.13 -4.81 -3.55
N HIS A 81 -3.79 -5.96 -3.42
CA HIS A 81 -4.90 -6.32 -4.30
C HIS A 81 -6.08 -5.33 -4.21
N GLN A 82 -6.46 -4.91 -3.01
CA GLN A 82 -7.50 -3.89 -2.83
C GLN A 82 -7.13 -2.53 -3.43
N ARG A 83 -5.85 -2.13 -3.34
CA ARG A 83 -5.36 -0.91 -3.99
C ARG A 83 -5.42 -1.02 -5.51
N GLU A 84 -5.01 -2.16 -6.06
CA GLU A 84 -5.03 -2.41 -7.51
C GLU A 84 -6.47 -2.39 -8.05
N GLU A 85 -7.42 -3.06 -7.39
CA GLU A 85 -8.84 -3.00 -7.76
C GLU A 85 -9.41 -1.58 -7.73
N PHE A 86 -9.03 -0.78 -6.72
CA PHE A 86 -9.47 0.60 -6.61
C PHE A 86 -8.93 1.47 -7.76
N LEU A 87 -7.65 1.31 -8.11
CA LEU A 87 -7.04 2.01 -9.24
C LEU A 87 -7.71 1.63 -10.57
N LEU A 88 -8.02 0.33 -10.77
CA LEU A 88 -8.73 -0.13 -11.96
C LEU A 88 -10.14 0.47 -12.08
N LYS A 89 -10.87 0.62 -10.96
CA LYS A 89 -12.18 1.29 -10.97
C LYS A 89 -12.07 2.76 -11.38
N LEU A 90 -11.11 3.50 -10.81
CA LEU A 90 -10.90 4.91 -11.16
C LEU A 90 -10.58 5.09 -12.65
N VAL A 91 -9.69 4.26 -13.20
CA VAL A 91 -9.33 4.31 -14.62
C VAL A 91 -10.55 4.04 -15.52
N ASN A 92 -11.37 3.04 -15.17
CA ASN A 92 -12.58 2.74 -15.93
C ASN A 92 -13.62 3.86 -15.83
N GLU A 93 -13.83 4.43 -14.65
CA GLU A 93 -14.75 5.58 -14.45
C GLU A 93 -14.32 6.80 -15.27
N GLU A 94 -13.01 7.08 -15.35
CA GLU A 94 -12.47 8.16 -16.17
C GLU A 94 -12.66 7.89 -17.68
N GLN A 95 -12.43 6.64 -18.12
CA GLN A 95 -12.71 6.25 -19.51
C GLN A 95 -14.19 6.40 -19.87
N ASP A 96 -15.09 5.99 -18.98
CA ASP A 96 -16.55 6.12 -19.19
C ASP A 96 -16.99 7.59 -19.26
N ALA A 97 -16.44 8.45 -18.41
CA ALA A 97 -16.69 9.89 -18.45
C ALA A 97 -16.22 10.50 -19.77
N ASN A 98 -15.04 10.10 -20.26
CA ASN A 98 -14.50 10.56 -21.53
C ASN A 98 -15.34 10.09 -22.73
N ILE A 99 -15.77 8.82 -22.74
CA ILE A 99 -16.65 8.27 -23.79
C ILE A 99 -17.97 9.04 -23.82
N ARG A 100 -18.54 9.34 -22.66
CA ARG A 100 -19.79 10.11 -22.54
C ARG A 100 -19.64 11.53 -23.11
N LEU A 101 -18.54 12.22 -22.79
CA LEU A 101 -18.24 13.56 -23.30
C LEU A 101 -18.10 13.55 -24.83
N ILE A 102 -17.39 12.57 -25.39
CA ILE A 102 -17.22 12.41 -26.85
C ILE A 102 -18.58 12.18 -27.54
N LEU A 103 -19.43 11.34 -26.97
CA LEU A 103 -20.79 11.12 -27.47
C LEU A 103 -21.59 12.42 -27.48
N GLU A 104 -21.54 13.21 -26.41
CA GLU A 104 -22.29 14.45 -26.28
C GLU A 104 -21.83 15.50 -27.32
N LEU A 105 -20.52 15.66 -27.50
CA LEU A 105 -19.93 16.51 -28.53
C LEU A 105 -20.30 16.06 -29.95
N SER A 106 -20.23 14.75 -30.23
CA SER A 106 -20.59 14.21 -31.55
C SER A 106 -22.07 14.45 -31.89
N THR A 107 -22.97 14.31 -30.92
CA THR A 107 -24.41 14.54 -31.14
C THR A 107 -24.74 16.00 -31.38
N THR A 108 -24.02 16.93 -30.72
CA THR A 108 -24.20 18.37 -30.93
C THR A 108 -23.71 18.78 -32.31
N GLU A 109 -22.54 18.28 -32.75
CA GLU A 109 -22.04 18.53 -34.10
C GLU A 109 -22.94 17.93 -35.19
N LEU A 110 -23.48 16.72 -35.00
CA LEU A 110 -24.46 16.13 -35.92
C LEU A 110 -25.73 16.97 -36.05
N LYS A 111 -26.22 17.57 -34.95
CA LYS A 111 -27.37 18.50 -34.99
C LYS A 111 -27.02 19.79 -35.75
N ARG A 112 -25.81 20.31 -35.56
CA ARG A 112 -25.32 21.52 -36.24
C ARG A 112 -25.22 21.29 -37.76
N LEU A 113 -24.61 20.18 -38.18
CA LEU A 113 -24.50 19.80 -39.60
C LEU A 113 -25.88 19.62 -40.25
N ARG A 114 -26.84 19.00 -39.55
CA ARG A 114 -28.23 18.88 -40.04
C ARG A 114 -28.90 20.26 -40.26
N ARG A 115 -28.68 21.21 -39.35
CA ARG A 115 -29.18 22.59 -39.50
C ARG A 115 -28.55 23.31 -40.70
N ILE A 116 -27.24 23.13 -40.93
CA ILE A 116 -26.55 23.72 -42.08
C ILE A 116 -27.06 23.11 -43.39
N SER A 117 -27.19 21.79 -43.47
CA SER A 117 -27.73 21.08 -44.64
C SER A 117 -29.14 21.55 -45.01
N THR A 118 -30.03 21.62 -44.02
CA THR A 118 -31.42 22.07 -44.23
C THR A 118 -31.50 23.56 -44.63
N HIS A 119 -30.61 24.41 -44.11
CA HIS A 119 -30.50 25.80 -44.56
C HIS A 119 -29.97 25.90 -45.99
N GLN A 120 -29.01 25.07 -46.38
CA GLN A 120 -28.46 25.02 -47.74
C GLN A 120 -29.53 24.61 -48.77
N GLU A 121 -30.30 23.55 -48.50
CA GLU A 121 -31.43 23.14 -49.35
C GLU A 121 -32.49 24.25 -49.49
N ARG A 122 -32.76 24.98 -48.41
CA ARG A 122 -33.70 26.10 -48.40
C ARG A 122 -33.22 27.31 -49.22
N LEU A 123 -31.90 27.50 -49.32
CA LEU A 123 -31.28 28.54 -50.15
C LEU A 123 -31.23 28.14 -51.63
N ILE A 124 -31.02 26.85 -51.94
CA ILE A 124 -31.02 26.32 -53.32
C ILE A 124 -32.40 26.51 -53.99
N GLY A 125 -33.49 26.46 -53.22
CA GLY A 125 -34.85 26.70 -53.73
C GLY A 125 -35.20 28.17 -54.06
N ARG A 126 -34.29 29.13 -53.83
CA ARG A 126 -34.56 30.58 -54.02
C ARG A 126 -33.66 31.29 -55.03
N SER A 127 -32.61 30.65 -55.56
CA SER A 127 -31.78 31.28 -56.59
C SER A 127 -32.26 30.92 -57.99
N SER A 128 -32.85 31.89 -58.69
CA SER A 128 -32.92 31.84 -60.16
C SER A 128 -31.50 32.06 -60.71
N ASN A 129 -30.95 31.02 -61.34
CA ASN A 129 -29.70 30.95 -62.09
C ASN A 129 -28.36 30.94 -61.31
N PRO A 130 -27.52 29.89 -61.45
CA PRO A 130 -26.13 29.94 -61.03
C PRO A 130 -25.28 30.58 -62.13
N SER A 131 -25.08 31.89 -62.06
CA SER A 131 -24.01 32.54 -62.82
C SER A 131 -22.66 32.06 -62.29
N LYS A 132 -21.85 31.49 -63.20
CA LYS A 132 -20.50 30.96 -63.01
C LYS A 132 -19.62 31.91 -62.17
N ILE A 133 -19.39 31.57 -60.90
CA ILE A 133 -18.36 32.23 -60.09
C ILE A 133 -17.05 31.50 -60.35
N SER A 134 -16.10 32.24 -60.95
CA SER A 134 -14.75 31.79 -61.28
C SER A 134 -14.04 31.14 -60.08
N ALA A 135 -13.63 29.90 -60.25
CA ALA A 135 -12.83 29.14 -59.30
C ALA A 135 -11.38 29.64 -59.30
N ARG A 136 -11.12 30.79 -58.66
CA ARG A 136 -9.76 31.19 -58.34
C ARG A 136 -9.70 31.92 -57.01
N ALA A 137 -9.66 31.13 -55.93
CA ALA A 137 -9.06 31.54 -54.67
C ALA A 137 -8.64 30.31 -53.89
N SER A 138 -7.35 30.23 -53.56
CA SER A 138 -6.73 29.27 -52.67
C SER A 138 -7.31 29.39 -51.25
N LYS A 139 -8.42 28.70 -50.98
CA LYS A 139 -9.13 28.74 -49.67
C LYS A 139 -8.69 27.63 -48.70
N GLY A 140 -7.82 26.72 -49.13
CA GLY A 140 -7.37 25.58 -48.30
C GLY A 140 -6.35 25.97 -47.22
N THR A 141 -5.45 26.91 -47.52
CA THR A 141 -4.26 27.17 -46.69
C THR A 141 -4.54 28.02 -45.45
N TYR A 142 -5.33 29.09 -45.56
CA TYR A 142 -5.56 30.01 -44.44
C TYR A 142 -6.37 29.39 -43.29
N VAL A 143 -7.41 28.61 -43.63
CA VAL A 143 -8.26 27.95 -42.63
C VAL A 143 -7.48 26.84 -41.91
N GLN A 144 -6.64 26.10 -42.63
CA GLN A 144 -5.78 25.08 -42.05
C GLN A 144 -4.70 25.70 -41.14
N ASP A 145 -4.10 26.83 -41.53
CA ASP A 145 -3.12 27.56 -40.71
C ASP A 145 -3.76 28.08 -39.41
N LEU A 146 -4.95 28.67 -39.50
CA LEU A 146 -5.68 29.17 -38.32
C LEU A 146 -6.06 28.02 -37.38
N THR A 147 -6.48 26.88 -37.94
CA THR A 147 -6.84 25.68 -37.16
C THR A 147 -5.62 25.10 -36.44
N SER A 148 -4.45 25.13 -37.08
CA SER A 148 -3.20 24.63 -36.50
C SER A 148 -2.72 25.53 -35.35
N LYS A 149 -2.76 26.86 -35.51
CA LYS A 149 -2.43 27.82 -34.44
C LYS A 149 -3.33 27.68 -33.22
N ILE A 150 -4.63 27.47 -33.42
CA ILE A 150 -5.58 27.27 -32.32
C ILE A 150 -5.26 25.97 -31.58
N ARG A 151 -4.91 24.90 -32.32
CA ARG A 151 -4.51 23.62 -31.71
C ARG A 151 -3.22 23.76 -30.90
N GLU A 152 -2.18 24.39 -31.44
CA GLU A 152 -0.91 24.60 -30.72
C GLU A 152 -1.12 25.42 -29.44
N SER A 153 -1.86 26.52 -29.52
CA SER A 153 -2.15 27.35 -28.34
C SER A 153 -2.88 26.58 -27.23
N LEU A 154 -3.83 25.71 -27.59
CA LEU A 154 -4.54 24.89 -26.61
C LEU A 154 -3.65 23.78 -26.03
N VAL A 155 -2.76 23.19 -26.83
CA VAL A 155 -1.81 22.18 -26.38
C VAL A 155 -0.84 22.77 -25.37
N GLU A 156 -0.26 23.93 -25.65
CA GLU A 156 0.65 24.62 -24.72
C GLU A 156 -0.04 24.98 -23.40
N GLU A 157 -1.29 25.45 -23.45
CA GLU A 157 -2.05 25.80 -22.24
C GLU A 157 -2.35 24.56 -21.37
N VAL A 158 -2.72 23.44 -22.00
CA VAL A 158 -2.97 22.17 -21.30
C VAL A 158 -1.67 21.64 -20.69
N GLU A 159 -0.57 21.66 -21.43
CA GLU A 159 0.73 21.16 -20.98
C GLU A 159 1.24 21.97 -19.78
N ALA A 160 1.12 23.30 -19.82
CA ALA A 160 1.46 24.17 -18.70
C ALA A 160 0.59 23.89 -17.45
N LYS A 161 -0.73 23.69 -17.62
CA LYS A 161 -1.64 23.40 -16.51
C LYS A 161 -1.38 22.02 -15.89
N VAL A 162 -1.12 21.02 -16.71
CA VAL A 162 -0.80 19.66 -16.26
C VAL A 162 0.52 19.68 -15.49
N ASN A 163 1.58 20.27 -16.05
CA ASN A 163 2.88 20.36 -15.38
C ASN A 163 2.78 21.09 -14.03
N LYS A 164 2.05 22.21 -13.97
CA LYS A 164 1.83 22.94 -12.72
C LYS A 164 1.06 22.13 -11.68
N LYS A 165 0.07 21.33 -12.09
CA LYS A 165 -0.71 20.49 -11.17
C LYS A 165 0.11 19.31 -10.66
N VAL A 166 0.80 18.61 -11.56
CA VAL A 166 1.69 17.49 -11.23
C VAL A 166 2.77 17.94 -10.25
N GLN A 167 3.43 19.07 -10.51
CA GLN A 167 4.48 19.59 -9.63
C GLN A 167 3.95 19.86 -8.22
N LYS A 168 2.82 20.58 -8.10
CA LYS A 168 2.19 20.87 -6.79
C LYS A 168 1.81 19.61 -6.03
N GLU A 169 1.32 18.59 -6.72
CA GLU A 169 0.90 17.34 -6.10
C GLU A 169 2.09 16.48 -5.67
N VAL A 170 3.17 16.47 -6.46
CA VAL A 170 4.44 15.84 -6.09
C VAL A 170 5.07 16.50 -4.87
N ASP A 171 5.14 17.84 -4.84
CA ASP A 171 5.71 18.59 -3.72
C ASP A 171 4.92 18.38 -2.43
N ALA A 172 3.58 18.42 -2.51
CA ALA A 172 2.71 18.14 -1.36
C ALA A 172 2.87 16.69 -0.86
N GLN A 173 2.99 15.72 -1.77
CA GLN A 173 3.21 14.33 -1.41
C GLN A 173 4.57 14.11 -0.75
N PHE A 174 5.62 14.75 -1.28
CA PHE A 174 6.97 14.68 -0.73
C PHE A 174 7.01 15.29 0.69
N ASN A 175 6.48 16.50 0.86
CA ASN A 175 6.45 17.18 2.16
C ASN A 175 5.69 16.37 3.22
N LYS A 176 4.52 15.82 2.85
CA LYS A 176 3.77 14.93 3.75
C LYS A 176 4.60 13.71 4.18
N LYS A 177 5.29 13.06 3.25
CA LYS A 177 6.08 11.86 3.55
C LYS A 177 7.33 12.16 4.37
N VAL A 178 7.94 13.32 4.16
CA VAL A 178 9.05 13.82 4.99
C VAL A 178 8.57 14.05 6.42
N GLN A 179 7.42 14.71 6.60
CA GLN A 179 6.83 14.94 7.92
C GLN A 179 6.50 13.62 8.64
N GLU A 180 5.88 12.64 7.96
CA GLU A 180 5.58 11.33 8.54
C GLU A 180 6.85 10.57 8.97
N ASN A 181 7.90 10.60 8.14
CA ASN A 181 9.17 9.96 8.46
C ASN A 181 9.87 10.63 9.65
N LEU A 182 9.88 11.97 9.70
CA LEU A 182 10.47 12.74 10.79
C LEU A 182 9.75 12.43 12.11
N ALA A 183 8.42 12.41 12.10
CA ALA A 183 7.61 12.06 13.27
C ALA A 183 7.93 10.64 13.78
N LEU A 184 8.11 9.68 12.86
CA LEU A 184 8.46 8.31 13.23
C LEU A 184 9.86 8.21 13.88
N VAL A 185 10.85 8.96 13.37
CA VAL A 185 12.20 8.99 13.93
C VAL A 185 12.18 9.61 15.33
N LEU A 186 11.51 10.75 15.50
CA LEU A 186 11.40 11.43 16.79
C LEU A 186 10.70 10.56 17.84
N LYS A 187 9.63 9.85 17.46
CA LYS A 187 8.98 8.87 18.33
C LYS A 187 9.95 7.79 18.82
N LYS A 188 10.73 7.19 17.92
CA LYS A 188 11.72 6.17 18.30
C LYS A 188 12.82 6.71 19.21
N LEU A 189 13.25 7.96 19.01
CA LEU A 189 14.22 8.61 19.88
C LEU A 189 13.67 8.84 21.28
N SER A 190 12.40 9.23 21.39
CA SER A 190 11.73 9.36 22.70
C SER A 190 11.53 8.03 23.42
N GLU A 191 11.28 6.95 22.67
CA GLU A 191 11.21 5.59 23.23
C GLU A 191 12.58 5.08 23.71
N ALA A 192 13.66 5.50 23.03
CA ALA A 192 15.03 5.12 23.38
C ALA A 192 15.60 5.93 24.57
N ASN A 193 15.15 7.17 24.75
CA ASN A 193 15.64 8.10 25.78
C ASN A 193 14.46 8.70 26.58
N PRO A 194 13.96 8.00 27.62
CA PRO A 194 12.74 8.39 28.34
C PRO A 194 12.81 9.74 29.07
N ASP A 195 14.02 10.20 29.39
CA ASP A 195 14.25 11.47 30.11
C ASP A 195 14.14 12.71 29.19
N ILE A 196 14.11 12.52 27.86
CA ILE A 196 13.98 13.62 26.90
C ILE A 196 12.50 13.94 26.69
N LYS A 197 12.02 14.99 27.35
CA LYS A 197 10.66 15.51 27.20
C LYS A 197 10.55 16.41 25.97
N VAL A 198 10.25 15.82 24.81
CA VAL A 198 10.00 16.58 23.56
C VAL A 198 8.51 16.89 23.45
N ASP A 199 8.14 18.17 23.36
CA ASP A 199 6.76 18.56 23.02
C ASP A 199 6.55 18.46 21.50
N PHE A 200 5.86 17.40 21.09
CA PHE A 200 5.63 17.05 19.68
C PHE A 200 4.64 17.99 18.98
N GLY A 201 3.83 18.75 19.72
CA GLY A 201 2.83 19.67 19.16
C GLY A 201 3.46 20.94 18.57
N GLU A 202 4.49 21.48 19.23
CA GLU A 202 5.13 22.75 18.88
C GLU A 202 6.19 22.59 17.77
N LEU A 203 6.88 21.43 17.72
CA LEU A 203 7.95 21.17 16.74
C LEU A 203 7.42 20.97 15.31
N CYS A 204 6.25 20.37 15.14
CA CYS A 204 5.61 20.21 13.83
C CYS A 204 5.04 21.53 13.28
N ALA A 205 4.71 22.48 14.17
CA ALA A 205 4.16 23.78 13.81
C ALA A 205 5.23 24.74 13.29
N THR A 206 6.44 24.72 13.88
CA THR A 206 7.54 25.62 13.50
C THR A 206 8.17 25.30 12.14
N ILE A 207 8.02 24.07 11.63
CA ILE A 207 8.56 23.65 10.32
C ILE A 207 7.57 23.97 9.17
N SER A 208 6.29 24.22 9.45
CA SER A 208 5.32 24.64 8.41
C SER A 208 5.31 26.14 8.11
N THR A 209 6.05 26.94 8.87
CA THR A 209 6.26 28.36 8.60
C THR A 209 7.46 28.55 7.67
N ASP A 210 7.25 28.32 6.38
CA ASP A 210 8.09 28.97 5.37
C ASP A 210 7.80 30.47 5.45
N HIS A 211 8.74 31.19 6.07
CA HIS A 211 8.76 32.65 6.13
C HIS A 211 9.08 33.18 4.73
N GLU A 212 8.06 33.52 3.96
CA GLU A 212 8.16 34.36 2.77
C GLU A 212 8.33 35.83 3.19
N ASP A 213 9.40 36.16 3.92
CA ASP A 213 9.83 37.55 4.05
C ASP A 213 10.96 37.82 3.07
N GLY A 214 10.54 37.88 1.80
CA GLY A 214 11.28 38.55 0.75
C GLY A 214 11.45 40.03 1.10
N THR A 215 12.60 40.32 1.69
CA THR A 215 13.20 41.64 1.91
C THR A 215 12.84 42.64 0.80
N THR A 216 12.17 43.74 1.16
CA THR A 216 11.98 44.89 0.28
C THR A 216 13.28 45.67 0.17
N CYS A 217 13.88 45.68 -1.03
CA CYS A 217 14.95 46.58 -1.40
C CYS A 217 14.43 48.03 -1.48
N GLY A 218 15.31 48.97 -1.13
CA GLY A 218 14.97 50.34 -0.73
C GLY A 218 14.34 51.26 -1.78
N THR A 219 13.77 52.35 -1.26
CA THR A 219 13.65 53.62 -1.98
C THR A 219 14.30 54.69 -1.12
N GLY A 220 15.32 55.34 -1.68
CA GLY A 220 15.98 56.47 -1.05
C GLY A 220 15.11 57.73 -1.08
N SER A 221 15.37 58.60 -0.11
CA SER A 221 15.44 60.06 -0.21
C SER A 221 16.22 60.57 0.98
#